data_AF-A0A081N199-F1
#
_entry.id   AF-A0A081N199-F1
#
_cell.length_a   1.000
_cell.length_b   1.000
_cell.length_c   1.000
_cell.angle_alpha   90.00
_cell.angle_beta   90.00
_cell.angle_gamma   90.00
#
_symmetry.space_group_name_H-M   'P 1'
#
loop_
_entity.id
_entity.type
_entity.pdbx_description
1 polymer ?
#
loop_
_entity_poly.entity_id
_entity_poly.type
_entity_poly.pdbx_seq_one_letter_code
_entity_poly.pdbx_strand_id
1 'polypeptide(L)'
;MSPIWHRNDGVLGEQLVQQLSRELGLDVKVLQNNSKHGVDLYHYDPVKNEYMVIEVKSSWAGNYRLSKDQQKGPKAYLSAQADKAAGGQGFWDPKNTPPGIKADGEEVVDRIRGIYGAPATVRGIKMEVAIPKTSESGIPSLTLKEWR
;
A
#
# COMPACT_ATOMS: atom_id res chain seq x y z
N MET A 1 -9.22 7.92 -33.65
CA MET A 1 -9.54 7.14 -32.44
C MET A 1 -8.62 7.63 -31.34
N SER A 2 -9.15 8.21 -30.26
CA SER A 2 -8.33 8.63 -29.11
C SER A 2 -7.79 7.40 -28.38
N PRO A 3 -6.53 7.39 -27.88
CA PRO A 3 -6.00 6.26 -27.15
C PRO A 3 -6.88 6.04 -25.90
N ILE A 4 -7.31 4.80 -25.69
CA ILE A 4 -7.94 4.39 -24.43
C ILE A 4 -6.83 4.41 -23.39
N TRP A 5 -6.68 5.55 -22.70
CA TRP A 5 -5.84 5.65 -21.52
C TRP A 5 -6.37 4.63 -20.51
N HIS A 6 -5.55 3.64 -20.15
CA HIS A 6 -5.90 2.61 -19.18
C HIS A 6 -6.14 3.26 -17.81
N ARG A 7 -7.39 3.63 -17.51
CA ARG A 7 -7.81 4.18 -16.21
C ARG A 7 -7.59 3.19 -15.02
N ASN A 8 -7.11 1.97 -15.27
CA ASN A 8 -7.04 0.86 -14.31
C ASN A 8 -5.65 0.23 -14.13
N ASP A 9 -4.55 0.86 -14.61
CA ASP A 9 -3.19 0.31 -14.44
C ASP A 9 -2.78 0.19 -12.96
N GLY A 10 -3.16 1.15 -12.12
CA GLY A 10 -2.96 1.08 -10.66
C GLY A 10 -3.59 -0.16 -10.03
N VAL A 11 -4.87 -0.41 -10.34
CA VAL A 11 -5.61 -1.57 -9.81
C VAL A 11 -4.99 -2.90 -10.23
N LEU A 12 -4.57 -3.02 -11.50
CA LEU A 12 -3.91 -4.23 -12.00
C LEU A 12 -2.59 -4.50 -11.28
N GLY A 13 -1.79 -3.44 -11.04
CA GLY A 13 -0.56 -3.56 -10.28
C GLY A 13 -0.80 -4.02 -8.86
N GLU A 14 -1.75 -3.40 -8.15
CA GLU A 14 -2.11 -3.80 -6.78
C GLU A 14 -2.55 -5.26 -6.70
N GLN A 15 -3.40 -5.72 -7.63
CA GLN A 15 -3.87 -7.10 -7.69
C GLN A 15 -2.73 -8.10 -7.90
N LEU A 16 -1.82 -7.79 -8.82
CA LEU A 16 -0.68 -8.64 -9.13
C LEU A 16 0.29 -8.73 -7.93
N VAL A 17 0.52 -7.62 -7.23
CA VAL A 17 1.37 -7.61 -6.02
C VAL A 17 0.69 -8.32 -4.85
N GLN A 18 -0.63 -8.19 -4.70
CA GLN A 18 -1.39 -8.95 -3.71
C GLN A 18 -1.29 -10.46 -3.96
N GLN A 19 -1.46 -10.91 -5.20
CA GLN A 19 -1.33 -12.32 -5.55
C GLN A 19 0.08 -12.83 -5.24
N LEU A 20 1.12 -12.13 -5.69
CA LEU A 20 2.50 -12.51 -5.42
C LEU A 20 2.80 -12.58 -3.91
N SER A 21 2.27 -11.63 -3.14
CA SER A 21 2.45 -11.62 -1.68
C SER A 21 1.84 -12.87 -1.03
N ARG A 22 0.65 -13.29 -1.50
CA ARG A 22 0.01 -14.53 -1.03
C ARG A 22 0.79 -15.78 -1.42
N GLU A 23 1.32 -15.82 -2.64
CA GLU A 23 2.18 -16.92 -3.10
C GLU A 23 3.47 -17.04 -2.27
N LEU A 24 3.96 -15.92 -1.73
CA LEU A 24 5.09 -15.86 -0.79
C LEU A 24 4.70 -16.16 0.67
N GLY A 25 3.42 -16.50 0.94
CA GLY A 25 2.93 -16.79 2.29
C GLY A 25 2.78 -15.57 3.19
N LEU A 26 2.75 -14.36 2.62
CA LEU A 26 2.55 -13.13 3.38
C LEU A 26 1.06 -12.86 3.57
N ASP A 27 0.65 -12.69 4.83
CA ASP A 27 -0.67 -12.16 5.16
C ASP A 27 -0.66 -10.64 5.00
N VAL A 28 -0.93 -10.18 3.77
CA VAL A 28 -1.00 -8.75 3.42
C VAL A 28 -2.42 -8.22 3.61
N LYS A 29 -2.52 -7.09 4.29
CA LYS A 29 -3.74 -6.30 4.48
C LYS A 29 -3.65 -4.99 3.69
N VAL A 30 -4.80 -4.37 3.45
CA VAL A 30 -4.93 -3.06 2.76
C VAL A 30 -5.41 -2.04 3.79
N LEU A 31 -4.78 -0.86 3.85
CA LEU A 31 -5.22 0.24 4.71
C LEU A 31 -5.64 1.43 3.85
N GLN A 32 -6.73 1.28 3.10
CA GLN A 32 -7.27 2.30 2.19
C GLN A 32 -8.75 2.57 2.46
N ASN A 33 -9.20 3.79 2.14
CA ASN A 33 -10.63 4.10 2.05
C ASN A 33 -11.23 3.63 0.70
N ASN A 34 -12.55 3.81 0.51
CA ASN A 34 -13.25 3.39 -0.71
C ASN A 34 -12.77 4.13 -1.97
N SER A 35 -12.15 5.30 -1.81
CA SER A 35 -11.52 6.06 -2.89
C SER A 35 -10.07 5.63 -3.17
N LYS A 36 -9.60 4.53 -2.57
CA LYS A 36 -8.24 3.99 -2.74
C LYS A 36 -7.14 4.92 -2.23
N HIS A 37 -7.45 5.79 -1.28
CA HIS A 37 -6.44 6.59 -0.57
C HIS A 37 -6.02 5.87 0.70
N GLY A 38 -4.71 5.69 0.87
CA GLY A 38 -4.14 5.03 2.04
C GLY A 38 -2.87 4.25 1.68
N VAL A 39 -2.57 3.22 2.46
CA VAL A 39 -1.47 2.29 2.19
C VAL A 39 -1.98 1.14 1.34
N ASP A 40 -1.35 0.91 0.19
CA ASP A 40 -1.76 -0.14 -0.75
C ASP A 40 -1.73 -1.51 -0.08
N LEU A 41 -0.59 -1.89 0.51
CA LEU A 41 -0.45 -3.15 1.23
C LEU A 41 0.48 -3.00 2.44
N TYR A 42 0.18 -3.75 3.49
CA TYR A 42 1.08 -3.92 4.62
C TYR A 42 0.99 -5.34 5.18
N HIS A 43 2.09 -5.80 5.76
CA HIS A 43 2.19 -7.07 6.46
C HIS A 43 2.88 -6.84 7.80
N TYR A 44 2.39 -7.48 8.86
CA TYR A 44 3.04 -7.48 10.17
C TYR A 44 3.71 -8.83 10.41
N ASP A 45 5.01 -8.80 10.65
CA ASP A 45 5.79 -9.96 11.10
C ASP A 45 5.89 -9.92 12.63
N PRO A 46 5.13 -10.76 13.37
CA PRO A 46 5.14 -10.75 14.83
C PRO A 46 6.47 -11.25 15.41
N VAL A 47 7.23 -12.05 14.68
CA VAL A 47 8.53 -12.58 15.16
C VAL A 47 9.57 -11.47 15.18
N LYS A 48 9.55 -10.59 14.17
CA LYS A 48 10.47 -9.44 14.07
C LYS A 48 9.92 -8.17 14.73
N ASN A 49 8.64 -8.17 15.10
CA ASN A 49 7.91 -6.97 15.49
C ASN A 49 8.10 -5.83 14.47
N GLU A 50 7.83 -6.15 13.20
CA GLU A 50 8.10 -5.28 12.06
C GLU A 50 6.88 -5.20 11.14
N TYR A 51 6.54 -3.99 10.69
CA TYR A 51 5.68 -3.78 9.54
C TYR A 51 6.50 -3.69 8.26
N MET A 52 6.14 -4.50 7.27
CA MET A 52 6.52 -4.31 5.88
C MET A 52 5.40 -3.59 5.15
N VAL A 53 5.69 -2.37 4.67
CA VAL A 53 4.76 -1.54 3.90
C VAL A 53 5.11 -1.66 2.43
N ILE A 54 4.16 -1.98 1.57
CA ILE A 54 4.37 -2.10 0.13
C ILE A 54 3.51 -1.05 -0.57
N GLU A 55 4.17 -0.12 -1.24
CA GLU A 55 3.54 0.89 -2.09
C GLU A 55 3.68 0.48 -3.56
N VAL A 56 2.57 0.40 -4.28
CA VAL A 56 2.53 -0.06 -5.66
C VAL A 56 2.42 1.13 -6.59
N LYS A 57 3.34 1.22 -7.55
CA LYS A 57 3.32 2.23 -8.60
C LYS A 57 3.28 1.52 -9.95
N SER A 58 2.13 1.61 -10.62
CA SER A 58 1.97 1.14 -11.99
C SER A 58 2.20 2.27 -12.98
N SER A 59 2.86 1.99 -14.10
CA SER A 59 3.03 2.96 -15.18
C SER A 59 3.31 2.26 -16.50
N TRP A 60 2.75 2.81 -17.58
CA TRP A 60 3.13 2.49 -18.96
C TRP A 60 4.20 3.44 -19.51
N ALA A 61 4.47 4.55 -18.80
CA ALA A 61 5.40 5.60 -19.20
C ALA A 61 6.68 5.62 -18.33
N GLY A 62 6.84 4.65 -17.42
CA GLY A 62 8.01 4.54 -16.55
C GLY A 62 8.07 5.56 -15.41
N ASN A 63 6.96 6.25 -15.09
CA ASN A 63 6.94 7.23 -14.00
C ASN A 63 6.34 6.63 -12.73
N TYR A 64 7.20 6.21 -11.80
CA TYR A 64 6.85 5.52 -10.55
C TYR A 64 7.12 6.39 -9.30
N ARG A 65 6.74 7.66 -9.36
CA ARG A 65 6.97 8.61 -8.27
C ARG A 65 6.05 8.34 -7.08
N LEU A 66 6.64 8.35 -5.89
CA LEU A 66 5.91 8.43 -4.63
C LEU A 66 5.25 9.81 -4.49
N SER A 67 4.07 9.85 -3.88
CA SER A 67 3.41 11.10 -3.51
C SER A 67 4.23 11.87 -2.47
N LYS A 68 3.95 13.17 -2.30
CA LYS A 68 4.67 14.00 -1.30
C LYS A 68 4.59 13.43 0.11
N ASP A 69 3.46 12.83 0.49
CA ASP A 69 3.31 12.21 1.80
C ASP A 69 4.10 10.90 1.91
N GLN A 70 4.19 10.12 0.82
CA GLN A 70 5.00 8.90 0.78
C GLN A 70 6.51 9.20 0.82
N GLN A 71 6.94 10.35 0.30
CA GLN A 71 8.35 10.77 0.37
C GLN A 71 8.83 11.07 1.81
N LYS A 72 7.94 11.15 2.80
CA LYS A 72 8.30 11.28 4.23
C LYS A 72 8.82 9.97 4.83
N GLY A 73 8.81 8.89 4.06
CA GLY A 73 9.24 7.56 4.46
C GLY A 73 8.09 6.65 4.90
N PRO A 74 8.30 5.32 4.88
CA PRO A 74 7.25 4.33 5.09
C PRO A 74 6.64 4.40 6.48
N LYS A 75 7.45 4.64 7.53
CA LYS A 75 6.96 4.79 8.91
C LYS A 75 6.01 5.97 9.04
N ALA A 76 6.44 7.15 8.60
CA ALA A 76 5.65 8.37 8.70
C ALA A 76 4.34 8.25 7.90
N TYR A 77 4.41 7.62 6.71
CA TYR A 77 3.23 7.40 5.89
C TYR A 77 2.24 6.41 6.53
N LEU A 78 2.71 5.23 6.95
CA LEU A 78 1.86 4.23 7.60
C LEU A 78 1.21 4.79 8.86
N SER A 79 1.98 5.45 9.74
CA SER A 79 1.43 6.08 10.95
C SER A 79 0.35 7.11 10.61
N ALA A 80 0.60 7.98 9.64
CA ALA A 80 -0.36 9.02 9.26
C ALA A 80 -1.66 8.46 8.66
N GLN A 81 -1.61 7.35 7.89
CA GLN A 81 -2.83 6.72 7.38
C GLN A 81 -3.54 5.90 8.46
N ALA A 82 -2.80 5.23 9.34
CA ALA A 82 -3.36 4.48 10.46
C ALA A 82 -4.08 5.40 11.46
N ASP A 83 -3.52 6.57 11.78
CA ASP A 83 -4.19 7.57 12.63
C ASP A 83 -5.50 8.07 11.99
N LYS A 84 -5.54 8.26 10.66
CA LYS A 84 -6.78 8.65 9.95
C LYS A 84 -7.81 7.53 9.98
N ALA A 85 -7.40 6.30 9.73
CA ALA A 85 -8.27 5.13 9.74
C ALA A 85 -8.85 4.88 11.14
N ALA A 86 -8.01 4.93 12.19
CA ALA A 86 -8.41 4.81 13.58
C ALA A 86 -9.37 5.95 14.00
N GLY A 87 -9.09 7.18 13.56
CA GLY A 87 -9.95 8.34 13.83
C GLY A 87 -11.33 8.22 13.19
N GLY A 88 -11.42 7.60 12.01
CA GLY A 88 -12.69 7.26 11.37
C GLY A 88 -13.55 8.47 11.00
N GLN A 89 -12.93 9.55 10.52
CA GLN A 89 -13.60 10.83 10.21
C GLN A 89 -13.45 11.25 8.74
N GLY A 90 -14.47 11.91 8.19
CA GLY A 90 -14.44 12.51 6.86
C GLY A 90 -14.30 11.45 5.75
N PHE A 91 -13.23 11.51 4.96
CA PHE A 91 -12.95 10.45 3.97
C PHE A 91 -12.62 9.09 4.58
N TRP A 92 -12.48 9.02 5.91
CA TRP A 92 -12.28 7.80 6.68
C TRP A 92 -13.50 7.41 7.52
N ASP A 93 -14.63 8.12 7.37
CA ASP A 93 -15.89 7.71 8.00
C ASP A 93 -16.24 6.25 7.63
N PRO A 94 -16.95 5.50 8.52
CA PRO A 94 -17.35 4.12 8.24
C PRO A 94 -18.13 3.92 6.94
N LYS A 95 -18.91 4.92 6.50
CA LYS A 95 -19.63 4.89 5.21
C LYS A 95 -18.72 5.01 3.99
N ASN A 96 -17.51 5.54 4.17
CA ASN A 96 -16.53 5.84 3.13
C ASN A 96 -15.37 4.84 3.14
N THR A 97 -15.44 3.81 3.97
CA THR A 97 -14.37 2.85 4.19
C THR A 97 -14.86 1.40 4.18
N PRO A 98 -13.98 0.43 3.90
CA PRO A 98 -14.31 -0.98 4.07
C PRO A 98 -14.57 -1.33 5.55
N PRO A 99 -15.41 -2.34 5.83
CA PRO A 99 -15.53 -2.88 7.18
C PRO A 99 -14.17 -3.31 7.75
N GLY A 100 -13.92 -3.01 9.02
CA GLY A 100 -12.68 -3.39 9.70
C GLY A 100 -11.54 -2.38 9.59
N ILE A 101 -11.59 -1.40 8.66
CA ILE A 101 -10.45 -0.46 8.45
C ILE A 101 -10.06 0.30 9.72
N LYS A 102 -11.05 0.65 10.55
CA LYS A 102 -10.83 1.40 11.78
C LYS A 102 -10.04 0.57 12.78
N ALA A 103 -10.45 -0.68 12.97
CA ALA A 103 -9.78 -1.62 13.86
C ALA A 103 -8.35 -1.93 13.38
N ASP A 104 -8.17 -2.10 12.07
CA ASP A 104 -6.84 -2.25 11.46
C ASP A 104 -5.95 -1.01 11.71
N GLY A 105 -6.53 0.20 11.58
CA GLY A 105 -5.84 1.45 11.91
C GLY A 105 -5.43 1.55 13.38
N GLU A 106 -6.34 1.21 14.30
CA GLU A 106 -6.09 1.17 15.75
C GLU A 106 -4.96 0.17 16.09
N GLU A 107 -5.00 -1.04 15.52
CA GLU A 107 -3.95 -2.05 15.73
C GLU A 107 -2.58 -1.53 15.28
N VAL A 108 -2.51 -0.92 14.09
CA VAL A 108 -1.25 -0.36 13.57
C VAL A 108 -0.73 0.75 14.46
N VAL A 109 -1.60 1.67 14.90
CA VAL A 109 -1.24 2.76 15.81
C VAL A 109 -0.67 2.22 17.11
N ASP A 110 -1.35 1.26 17.74
CA ASP A 110 -0.95 0.68 19.01
C ASP A 110 0.42 -0.03 18.92
N ARG A 111 0.65 -0.80 17.86
CA ARG A 111 1.93 -1.48 17.63
C ARG A 111 3.06 -0.50 17.37
N ILE A 112 2.86 0.53 16.53
CA ILE A 112 3.88 1.54 16.25
C ILE A 112 4.20 2.39 17.50
N ARG A 113 3.21 2.60 18.38
CA ARG A 113 3.40 3.33 19.65
C ARG A 113 3.94 2.47 20.79
N GLY A 114 4.01 1.15 20.62
CA GLY A 114 4.51 0.24 21.66
C GLY A 114 3.50 0.01 22.80
N ILE A 115 2.20 0.11 22.53
CA ILE A 115 1.17 -0.16 23.55
C ILE A 115 1.24 -1.63 24.02
N TYR A 116 1.62 -2.54 23.13
CA TYR A 116 1.78 -3.96 23.42
C TYR A 116 3.23 -4.38 23.76
N GLY A 117 4.15 -3.43 23.96
CA GLY A 117 5.56 -3.71 24.24
C GLY A 117 6.52 -2.81 23.47
N ALA A 118 7.61 -3.37 22.92
CA ALA A 118 8.52 -2.59 22.10
C ALA A 118 7.80 -2.02 20.86
N PRO A 119 8.00 -0.74 20.50
CA PRO A 119 7.44 -0.17 19.28
C PRO A 119 7.82 -0.99 18.05
N ALA A 120 6.84 -1.33 17.21
CA ALA A 120 7.10 -2.01 15.96
C ALA A 120 7.98 -1.15 15.04
N THR A 121 8.96 -1.80 14.40
CA THR A 121 9.73 -1.17 13.33
C THR A 121 8.91 -1.14 12.04
N VAL A 122 9.29 -0.28 11.08
CA VAL A 122 8.61 -0.17 9.80
C VAL A 122 9.65 -0.09 8.69
N ARG A 123 9.56 -1.00 7.71
CA ARG A 123 10.31 -0.93 6.46
C ARG A 123 9.38 -0.78 5.28
N GLY A 124 9.87 -0.11 4.25
CA GLY A 124 9.11 0.18 3.04
C GLY A 124 9.66 -0.55 1.83
N ILE A 125 8.75 -1.04 1.00
CA ILE A 125 9.02 -1.54 -0.34
C ILE A 125 8.21 -0.69 -1.31
N LYS A 126 8.87 -0.17 -2.34
CA LYS A 126 8.19 0.37 -3.50
C LYS A 126 8.21 -0.68 -4.60
N MET A 127 7.04 -1.13 -5.03
CA MET A 127 6.89 -2.02 -6.16
C MET A 127 6.55 -1.22 -7.40
N GLU A 128 7.43 -1.25 -8.40
CA GLU A 128 7.19 -0.65 -9.71
C GLU A 128 6.65 -1.72 -10.65
N VAL A 129 5.47 -1.50 -11.20
CA VAL A 129 4.80 -2.41 -12.14
C VAL A 129 4.79 -1.75 -13.51
N ALA A 130 5.67 -2.20 -14.40
CA ALA A 130 5.65 -1.75 -15.78
C ALA A 130 4.55 -2.47 -16.54
N ILE A 131 3.60 -1.71 -17.05
CA ILE A 131 2.50 -2.25 -17.86
C ILE A 131 2.78 -1.91 -19.33
N PRO A 132 3.00 -2.90 -20.21
CA PRO A 132 3.20 -2.67 -21.63
C PRO A 132 2.02 -1.93 -22.25
N LYS A 133 2.28 -1.10 -23.26
CA LYS A 133 1.19 -0.52 -24.06
C LYS A 133 0.44 -1.65 -24.75
N THR A 134 -0.87 -1.51 -24.92
CA THR A 134 -1.74 -2.52 -25.55
C THR A 134 -1.34 -2.95 -26.96
N SER A 135 -0.57 -2.13 -27.67
CA SER A 135 0.00 -2.45 -28.99
C SER A 135 1.29 -3.29 -28.94
N GLU A 136 1.83 -3.52 -27.75
CA GLU A 136 3.09 -4.23 -27.50
C GLU A 136 2.76 -5.52 -26.73
N SER A 137 2.97 -6.67 -27.37
CA SER A 137 2.96 -7.95 -26.66
C SER A 137 4.11 -7.97 -25.66
N GLY A 138 3.81 -7.80 -24.37
CA GLY A 138 4.80 -7.84 -23.31
C GLY A 138 4.20 -8.41 -22.02
N ILE A 139 5.04 -9.09 -21.23
CA ILE A 139 4.70 -9.51 -19.87
C ILE A 139 4.93 -8.30 -18.95
N PRO A 140 4.01 -7.95 -18.03
CA PRO A 140 4.27 -6.95 -17.02
C PRO A 140 5.56 -7.26 -16.26
N SER A 141 6.44 -6.28 -16.10
CA SER A 141 7.67 -6.46 -15.32
C SER A 141 7.52 -5.85 -13.93
N LEU A 142 7.98 -6.57 -12.92
CA LEU A 142 8.03 -6.11 -11.54
C LEU A 142 9.45 -5.69 -11.17
N THR A 143 9.60 -4.50 -10.60
CA THR A 143 10.85 -4.07 -9.97
C THR A 143 10.60 -3.71 -8.52
N LEU A 144 11.32 -4.40 -7.63
CA LEU A 144 11.30 -4.14 -6.20
C LEU A 144 12.39 -3.12 -5.86
N LYS A 145 12.01 -2.05 -5.16
CA LYS A 145 12.93 -1.05 -4.62
C LYS A 145 12.70 -0.87 -3.13
N GLU A 146 13.78 -0.71 -2.37
CA GLU A 146 13.66 -0.22 -1.00
C GLU A 146 13.04 1.18 -1.02
N TRP A 147 12.02 1.38 -0.20
CA TRP A 147 11.45 2.70 0.03
C TRP A 147 12.14 3.32 1.24
N ARG A 148 13.07 4.22 0.94
CA ARG A 148 13.77 5.08 1.90
C ARG A 148 13.04 6.40 2.08
#